data_AF-A0A1I8JFX8-F1
#
_entry.id   AF-A0A1I8JFX8-F1
#
_cell.length_a   1.000
_cell.length_b   1.000
_cell.length_c   1.000
_cell.angle_alpha   90.00
_cell.angle_beta   90.00
_cell.angle_gamma   90.00
#
_symmetry.space_group_name_H-M   'P 1'
#
loop_
_entity.id
_entity.type
_entity.pdbx_description
1 polymer ?
#
loop_
_entity_poly.entity_id
_entity_poly.type
_entity_poly.pdbx_seq_one_letter_code
_entity_poly.pdbx_strand_id
1 'polypeptide(L)'
;MYRVKSLISQLNDPNLVARFQSLCGLDIGFKDSGLNSMDEEDEDNEPDKMELSNCSDNDSGTEQDVRIQPSVTAGKPLQQQHQQGRPQHLRHRRQRSDDQWKQSVKSRVQHSLMDYSMKNNVDYKVKNLFLYHLFSFGAMLGNEEFNCTFFPYWFWNVDGYVCRRVVIAWGFSMWFGQAIKDLIRSPRPASPPVAKLEKRYELEYGFPSTHATIAVTIPFSLFFLTHNRYLFSTELGFILCVFWSLLVCLSRIYLGMHSVLDVLSGALFGMVFLAFIYPFLDAMDNFQLTHPYSPFLITTGLLLLSYAYPRLDQWNSARGDSTMTLAVMCGVSVASWLAYAQGFYDRPLEPPPYAVKFPDIEFIGSTAMRMALGGTVLIATRSAMKSITYHCLCFLYKLEPGNAKNLQLLKVELPYKFVTYSVVAFNVVYTCPILFRLIGIERLIAFTDLNPV
;
A
#
# COMPACT_ATOMS: atom_id res chain seq x y z
N MET A 1 -38.73 10.36 2.90
CA MET A 1 -37.79 9.48 3.63
C MET A 1 -37.79 8.02 3.19
N TYR A 2 -38.96 7.36 3.01
CA TYR A 2 -39.03 5.95 2.60
C TYR A 2 -38.28 5.62 1.29
N ARG A 3 -38.49 6.41 0.22
CA ARG A 3 -37.80 6.23 -1.08
C ARG A 3 -36.26 6.29 -0.98
N VAL A 4 -35.73 7.19 -0.14
CA VAL A 4 -34.28 7.35 0.07
C VAL A 4 -33.71 6.14 0.80
N LYS A 5 -34.38 5.68 1.87
CA LYS A 5 -33.96 4.47 2.60
C LYS A 5 -33.99 3.23 1.70
N SER A 6 -35.01 3.10 0.86
CA SER A 6 -35.11 2.02 -0.13
C SER A 6 -33.96 2.05 -1.13
N LEU A 7 -33.62 3.23 -1.67
CA LEU A 7 -32.51 3.38 -2.61
C LEU A 7 -31.16 3.04 -1.97
N ILE A 8 -30.91 3.52 -0.75
CA ILE A 8 -29.68 3.21 0.01
C ILE A 8 -29.56 1.70 0.22
N SER A 9 -30.64 1.04 0.62
CA SER A 9 -30.66 -0.41 0.82
C SER A 9 -30.37 -1.17 -0.48
N GLN A 10 -30.89 -0.71 -1.62
CA GLN A 10 -30.65 -1.33 -2.92
C GLN A 10 -29.20 -1.16 -3.39
N LEU A 11 -28.63 0.04 -3.24
CA LEU A 11 -27.26 0.33 -3.65
C LEU A 11 -26.21 -0.35 -2.78
N ASN A 12 -26.57 -0.70 -1.54
CA ASN A 12 -25.70 -1.42 -0.62
C ASN A 12 -25.89 -2.95 -0.68
N ASP A 13 -26.81 -3.46 -1.51
CA ASP A 13 -27.11 -4.88 -1.61
C ASP A 13 -25.92 -5.68 -2.21
N PRO A 14 -25.36 -6.67 -1.50
CA PRO A 14 -24.30 -7.52 -2.02
C PRO A 14 -24.68 -8.27 -3.31
N ASN A 15 -25.98 -8.55 -3.53
CA ASN A 15 -26.44 -9.19 -4.76
C ASN A 15 -26.20 -8.32 -5.99
N LEU A 16 -26.23 -6.99 -5.86
CA LEU A 16 -25.93 -6.08 -6.96
C LEU A 16 -24.47 -6.22 -7.40
N VAL A 17 -23.56 -6.36 -6.43
CA VAL A 17 -22.14 -6.60 -6.67
C VAL A 17 -21.92 -7.96 -7.33
N ALA A 18 -22.54 -9.02 -6.80
CA ALA A 18 -22.43 -10.37 -7.37
C ALA A 18 -22.98 -10.45 -8.81
N ARG A 19 -24.11 -9.76 -9.08
CA ARG A 19 -24.66 -9.63 -10.45
C ARG A 19 -23.70 -8.93 -11.40
N PHE A 20 -23.05 -7.84 -10.94
CA PHE A 20 -22.04 -7.16 -11.73
C PHE A 20 -20.82 -8.06 -12.01
N GLN A 21 -20.34 -8.80 -11.01
CA GLN A 21 -19.26 -9.78 -11.17
C GLN A 21 -19.64 -10.86 -12.21
N SER A 22 -20.85 -11.40 -12.12
CA SER A 22 -21.38 -12.39 -13.07
C SER A 22 -21.48 -11.83 -14.50
N LEU A 23 -22.01 -10.61 -14.67
CA LEU A 23 -22.06 -9.91 -15.95
C LEU A 23 -20.67 -9.73 -16.57
N CYS A 24 -19.67 -9.45 -15.74
CA CYS A 24 -18.27 -9.33 -16.16
C CYS A 24 -17.54 -10.68 -16.31
N GLY A 25 -18.27 -11.80 -16.27
CA GLY A 25 -17.73 -13.14 -16.53
C GLY A 25 -17.05 -13.78 -15.32
N LEU A 26 -17.42 -13.43 -14.09
CA LEU A 26 -17.00 -14.14 -12.89
C LEU A 26 -18.08 -15.17 -12.50
N ASP A 27 -17.75 -16.46 -12.57
CA ASP A 27 -18.63 -17.54 -12.12
C ASP A 27 -18.35 -17.85 -10.66
N ILE A 28 -19.37 -17.83 -9.82
CA ILE A 28 -19.27 -17.89 -8.35
C ILE A 28 -19.87 -19.22 -7.91
N GLY A 29 -19.02 -20.16 -7.52
CA GLY A 29 -19.40 -21.45 -6.94
C GLY A 29 -19.33 -21.40 -5.41
N PHE A 30 -20.29 -22.01 -4.74
CA PHE A 30 -20.25 -22.17 -3.29
C PHE A 30 -19.49 -23.45 -2.96
N LYS A 31 -18.57 -23.38 -2.00
CA LYS A 31 -18.08 -24.60 -1.36
C LYS A 31 -19.19 -25.06 -0.41
N ASP A 32 -19.76 -26.24 -0.66
CA ASP A 32 -20.56 -26.92 0.36
C ASP A 32 -19.65 -27.16 1.57
N SER A 33 -19.82 -26.37 2.62
CA SER A 33 -19.34 -26.74 3.93
C SER A 33 -20.12 -27.99 4.33
N GLY A 34 -19.51 -29.17 4.19
CA GLY A 34 -20.05 -30.46 4.61
C GLY A 34 -20.33 -30.48 6.12
N LEU A 35 -21.47 -29.89 6.49
CA LEU A 35 -22.04 -29.87 7.84
C LEU A 35 -23.48 -30.39 7.84
N ASN A 36 -23.92 -31.01 6.74
CA ASN A 36 -25.17 -31.76 6.64
C ASN A 36 -24.86 -33.18 6.16
N SER A 37 -24.46 -34.06 7.08
CA SER A 37 -24.63 -35.52 7.02
C SER A 37 -24.06 -36.14 8.31
N MET A 38 -24.80 -35.99 9.40
CA MET A 38 -24.88 -37.07 10.38
C MET A 38 -26.37 -37.39 10.43
N ASP A 39 -26.75 -38.26 9.51
CA ASP A 39 -28.07 -38.82 9.38
C ASP A 39 -28.41 -39.62 10.64
N GLU A 40 -29.70 -39.56 10.96
CA GLU A 40 -30.41 -40.49 11.81
C GLU A 40 -30.11 -41.93 11.36
N GLU A 41 -29.50 -42.73 12.24
CA GLU A 41 -29.57 -44.19 12.17
C GLU A 41 -30.09 -44.71 13.52
N ASP A 42 -31.39 -45.00 13.47
CA ASP A 42 -32.21 -45.99 14.18
C ASP A 42 -31.69 -46.65 15.47
N GLU A 43 -32.55 -46.53 16.48
CA GLU A 43 -32.69 -47.45 17.62
C GLU A 43 -32.91 -48.89 17.13
N ASP A 44 -32.14 -49.85 17.66
CA ASP A 44 -32.61 -51.16 18.16
C ASP A 44 -31.44 -52.10 18.48
N ASN A 45 -31.12 -52.27 19.79
CA ASN A 45 -31.05 -53.57 20.48
C ASN A 45 -30.43 -53.44 21.89
N GLU A 46 -31.12 -54.06 22.84
CA GLU A 46 -30.87 -54.10 24.29
C GLU A 46 -29.72 -55.07 24.72
N PRO A 47 -29.35 -55.11 26.03
CA PRO A 47 -27.99 -55.34 26.51
C PRO A 47 -27.72 -56.76 27.03
N ASP A 48 -26.43 -57.17 27.12
CA ASP A 48 -25.95 -57.95 28.28
C ASP A 48 -24.42 -58.18 28.35
N LYS A 49 -23.91 -58.09 29.59
CA LYS A 49 -22.80 -58.84 30.23
C LYS A 49 -21.31 -58.57 29.91
N MET A 50 -20.73 -57.78 30.83
CA MET A 50 -19.61 -58.11 31.73
C MET A 50 -18.82 -59.41 31.47
N GLU A 51 -17.49 -59.29 31.28
CA GLU A 51 -16.52 -60.26 31.82
C GLU A 51 -15.14 -59.62 32.09
N LEU A 52 -14.60 -59.93 33.27
CA LEU A 52 -13.30 -59.54 33.83
C LEU A 52 -12.14 -60.30 33.16
N SER A 53 -10.95 -59.69 33.09
CA SER A 53 -9.74 -60.33 33.66
C SER A 53 -8.67 -59.32 34.05
N ASN A 54 -8.33 -59.34 35.33
CA ASN A 54 -7.12 -58.76 35.91
C ASN A 54 -5.95 -59.74 35.72
N CYS A 55 -4.72 -59.22 35.59
CA CYS A 55 -3.60 -59.71 36.39
C CYS A 55 -2.47 -58.68 36.46
N SER A 56 -2.23 -58.22 37.68
CA SER A 56 -1.06 -57.53 38.20
C SER A 56 0.06 -58.52 38.52
N ASP A 57 1.33 -58.12 38.42
CA ASP A 57 2.40 -58.59 39.32
C ASP A 57 3.54 -57.57 39.42
N ASN A 58 3.99 -57.37 40.66
CA ASN A 58 5.12 -56.53 41.11
C ASN A 58 6.46 -57.28 40.97
N ASP A 59 7.57 -56.56 40.85
CA ASP A 59 8.52 -56.30 41.97
C ASP A 59 10.03 -56.19 41.60
N SER A 60 10.69 -55.23 42.26
CA SER A 60 12.07 -55.20 42.79
C SER A 60 13.35 -54.94 41.94
N GLY A 61 14.06 -53.86 42.35
CA GLY A 61 15.52 -53.72 42.57
C GLY A 61 16.45 -53.51 41.35
N THR A 62 17.50 -52.67 41.33
CA THR A 62 18.26 -51.93 42.36
C THR A 62 19.18 -50.90 41.63
N GLU A 63 19.45 -49.77 42.32
CA GLU A 63 20.54 -48.74 42.27
C GLU A 63 21.73 -48.92 41.27
N GLN A 64 22.42 -47.90 40.74
CA GLN A 64 23.01 -46.72 41.42
C GLN A 64 23.60 -45.71 40.41
N ASP A 65 23.65 -44.43 40.84
CA ASP A 65 24.23 -43.25 40.19
C ASP A 65 25.76 -43.29 39.92
N VAL A 66 26.25 -42.41 39.02
CA VAL A 66 27.18 -41.29 39.33
C VAL A 66 27.80 -40.70 38.04
N ARG A 67 27.70 -39.37 37.96
CA ARG A 67 28.31 -38.43 36.99
C ARG A 67 29.77 -38.12 37.34
N ILE A 68 30.63 -37.73 36.38
CA ILE A 68 31.63 -36.63 36.47
C ILE A 68 32.46 -36.53 35.16
N GLN A 69 32.67 -35.31 34.63
CA GLN A 69 33.74 -34.90 33.69
C GLN A 69 34.92 -34.30 34.47
N PRO A 70 36.18 -34.38 33.98
CA PRO A 70 36.94 -33.18 33.54
C PRO A 70 37.91 -33.46 32.34
N SER A 71 38.08 -32.63 31.30
CA SER A 71 38.84 -31.37 31.12
C SER A 71 40.39 -31.47 30.95
N VAL A 72 40.90 -31.08 29.75
CA VAL A 72 42.00 -30.08 29.48
C VAL A 72 43.46 -30.51 29.08
N THR A 73 43.88 -29.96 27.90
CA THR A 73 45.20 -29.51 27.34
C THR A 73 46.26 -30.39 26.63
N ALA A 74 46.54 -29.95 25.38
CA ALA A 74 47.80 -29.55 24.71
C ALA A 74 48.89 -30.55 24.26
N GLY A 75 49.23 -30.47 22.95
CA GLY A 75 50.49 -30.91 22.34
C GLY A 75 50.46 -30.95 20.78
N LYS A 76 51.38 -30.23 20.11
CA LYS A 76 51.80 -30.34 18.68
C LYS A 76 53.31 -30.75 18.68
N PRO A 77 54.02 -31.18 17.60
CA PRO A 77 53.83 -30.88 16.15
C PRO A 77 54.26 -31.99 15.11
N LEU A 78 54.28 -31.62 13.81
CA LEU A 78 54.89 -32.27 12.60
C LEU A 78 54.07 -33.43 11.95
N GLN A 79 53.94 -33.65 10.63
CA GLN A 79 54.55 -33.11 9.39
C GLN A 79 53.65 -33.51 8.17
N GLN A 80 53.66 -32.67 7.11
CA GLN A 80 53.32 -32.89 5.67
C GLN A 80 52.44 -34.07 5.21
N GLN A 81 51.33 -33.78 4.52
CA GLN A 81 51.09 -34.25 3.13
C GLN A 81 49.88 -33.57 2.45
N HIS A 82 49.81 -33.78 1.15
CA HIS A 82 49.22 -33.01 0.07
C HIS A 82 47.68 -33.17 -0.11
N GLN A 83 47.10 -32.18 -0.81
CA GLN A 83 45.97 -32.25 -1.76
C GLN A 83 44.49 -32.42 -1.32
N GLN A 84 43.70 -31.50 -1.91
CA GLN A 84 42.36 -31.66 -2.51
C GLN A 84 41.08 -31.60 -1.65
N GLY A 85 40.20 -30.68 -2.06
CA GLY A 85 38.74 -30.86 -2.01
C GLY A 85 38.02 -30.28 -0.79
N ARG A 86 37.64 -28.99 -0.82
CA ARG A 86 36.53 -28.52 0.02
C ARG A 86 35.24 -29.18 -0.48
N PRO A 87 34.45 -29.87 0.35
CA PRO A 87 33.21 -30.49 -0.13
C PRO A 87 32.18 -29.41 -0.47
N GLN A 88 31.80 -29.32 -1.75
CA GLN A 88 30.65 -28.53 -2.23
C GLN A 88 29.34 -28.89 -1.50
N HIS A 89 29.30 -30.06 -0.86
CA HIS A 89 28.16 -30.58 -0.08
C HIS A 89 27.80 -29.74 1.16
N LEU A 90 28.77 -29.06 1.81
CA LEU A 90 28.50 -28.23 2.99
C LEU A 90 27.93 -26.85 2.64
N ARG A 91 28.28 -26.30 1.47
CA ARG A 91 27.71 -25.04 0.96
C ARG A 91 26.26 -25.22 0.53
N HIS A 92 25.96 -26.30 -0.19
CA HIS A 92 24.58 -26.60 -0.59
C HIS A 92 23.66 -26.88 0.60
N ARG A 93 24.15 -27.49 1.68
CA ARG A 93 23.35 -27.75 2.90
C ARG A 93 23.04 -26.46 3.68
N ARG A 94 23.98 -25.51 3.75
CA ARG A 94 23.73 -24.17 4.34
C ARG A 94 22.78 -23.33 3.49
N GLN A 95 22.94 -23.33 2.16
CA GLN A 95 22.01 -22.63 1.26
C GLN A 95 20.60 -23.22 1.30
N ARG A 96 20.45 -24.55 1.28
CA ARG A 96 19.14 -25.21 1.45
C ARG A 96 18.47 -24.87 2.79
N SER A 97 19.27 -24.78 3.86
CA SER A 97 18.80 -24.40 5.20
C SER A 97 18.34 -22.95 5.25
N ASP A 98 19.10 -22.02 4.64
CA ASP A 98 18.75 -20.60 4.60
C ASP A 98 17.54 -20.31 3.70
N ASP A 99 17.39 -21.04 2.59
CA ASP A 99 16.24 -20.95 1.71
C ASP A 99 14.99 -21.60 2.33
N GLN A 100 15.14 -22.74 3.03
CA GLN A 100 14.06 -23.32 3.84
C GLN A 100 13.68 -22.42 5.02
N TRP A 101 14.64 -21.78 5.68
CA TRP A 101 14.38 -20.81 6.74
C TRP A 101 13.63 -19.59 6.19
N LYS A 102 14.07 -19.01 5.07
CA LYS A 102 13.39 -17.88 4.41
C LYS A 102 12.00 -18.28 3.92
N GLN A 103 11.81 -19.47 3.37
CA GLN A 103 10.49 -19.99 3.01
C GLN A 103 9.61 -20.29 4.22
N SER A 104 10.16 -20.79 5.32
CA SER A 104 9.47 -21.06 6.59
C SER A 104 9.06 -19.77 7.32
N VAL A 105 9.90 -18.73 7.28
CA VAL A 105 9.58 -17.43 7.86
C VAL A 105 8.57 -16.70 6.98
N LYS A 106 8.73 -16.75 5.65
CA LYS A 106 7.75 -16.18 4.71
C LYS A 106 6.42 -16.92 4.80
N SER A 107 6.42 -18.25 4.92
CA SER A 107 5.21 -19.04 5.11
C SER A 107 4.58 -18.82 6.48
N ARG A 108 5.33 -18.66 7.57
CA ARG A 108 4.78 -18.35 8.92
C ARG A 108 4.28 -16.92 9.06
N VAL A 109 4.93 -15.93 8.44
CA VAL A 109 4.42 -14.55 8.38
C VAL A 109 3.16 -14.49 7.52
N GLN A 110 3.12 -15.27 6.44
CA GLN A 110 1.97 -15.35 5.55
C GLN A 110 0.83 -16.20 6.15
N HIS A 111 1.13 -17.25 6.91
CA HIS A 111 0.16 -18.01 7.72
C HIS A 111 -0.36 -17.20 8.89
N SER A 112 0.50 -16.45 9.60
CA SER A 112 0.08 -15.61 10.73
C SER A 112 -0.75 -14.39 10.31
N LEU A 113 -0.64 -13.94 9.05
CA LEU A 113 -1.55 -12.96 8.44
C LEU A 113 -2.79 -13.63 7.80
N MET A 114 -2.70 -14.92 7.43
CA MET A 114 -3.83 -15.72 6.93
C MET A 114 -4.74 -16.25 8.05
N ASP A 115 -4.23 -16.57 9.23
CA ASP A 115 -5.01 -17.17 10.32
C ASP A 115 -6.01 -16.17 10.95
N TYR A 116 -5.91 -14.88 10.62
CA TYR A 116 -6.91 -13.85 10.98
C TYR A 116 -7.80 -13.41 9.81
N SER A 117 -7.56 -13.94 8.59
CA SER A 117 -8.34 -13.68 7.38
C SER A 117 -9.28 -14.86 7.17
N MET A 118 -10.57 -14.67 7.47
CA MET A 118 -11.59 -15.69 7.23
C MET A 118 -11.49 -16.23 5.81
N LYS A 119 -11.52 -17.56 5.68
CA LYS A 119 -11.61 -18.29 4.41
C LYS A 119 -12.68 -17.63 3.53
N ASN A 120 -12.30 -17.21 2.33
CA ASN A 120 -13.26 -16.96 1.25
C ASN A 120 -14.02 -18.28 1.05
N ASN A 121 -15.27 -18.37 1.49
CA ASN A 121 -16.10 -19.59 1.39
C ASN A 121 -16.69 -19.77 -0.03
N VAL A 122 -16.14 -19.03 -0.99
CA VAL A 122 -16.62 -18.92 -2.36
C VAL A 122 -15.46 -19.25 -3.28
N ASP A 123 -15.64 -20.26 -4.12
CA ASP A 123 -14.75 -20.52 -5.24
C ASP A 123 -15.23 -19.72 -6.45
N TYR A 124 -14.31 -19.14 -7.22
CA TYR A 124 -14.68 -18.37 -8.40
C TYR A 124 -13.86 -18.79 -9.62
N LYS A 125 -14.49 -18.73 -10.79
CA LYS A 125 -13.87 -19.00 -12.08
C LYS A 125 -14.02 -17.78 -12.99
N VAL A 126 -12.90 -17.26 -13.46
CA VAL A 126 -12.86 -16.14 -14.41
C VAL A 126 -13.08 -16.67 -15.83
N LYS A 127 -14.21 -16.32 -16.45
CA LYS A 127 -14.53 -16.63 -17.86
C LYS A 127 -14.01 -15.55 -18.81
N ASN A 128 -14.10 -14.28 -18.42
CA ASN A 128 -13.64 -13.15 -19.24
C ASN A 128 -12.31 -12.60 -18.73
N LEU A 129 -11.21 -13.07 -19.34
CA LEU A 129 -9.85 -12.65 -18.97
C LEU A 129 -9.56 -11.18 -19.30
N PHE A 130 -10.12 -10.65 -20.39
CA PHE A 130 -9.92 -9.25 -20.76
C PHE A 130 -10.45 -8.31 -19.69
N LEU A 131 -11.71 -8.51 -19.26
CA LEU A 131 -12.30 -7.69 -18.20
C LEU A 131 -11.60 -7.88 -16.86
N TYR A 132 -11.17 -9.10 -16.54
CA TYR A 132 -10.36 -9.37 -15.36
C TYR A 132 -9.07 -8.53 -15.34
N HIS A 133 -8.31 -8.51 -16.43
CA HIS A 133 -7.09 -7.71 -16.53
C HIS A 133 -7.39 -6.21 -16.55
N LEU A 134 -8.45 -5.77 -17.25
CA LEU A 134 -8.87 -4.37 -17.29
C LEU A 134 -9.23 -3.84 -15.90
N PHE A 135 -10.03 -4.57 -15.13
CA PHE A 135 -10.39 -4.16 -13.77
C PHE A 135 -9.24 -4.33 -12.79
N SER A 136 -8.39 -5.36 -12.94
CA SER A 136 -7.17 -5.47 -12.13
C SER A 136 -6.25 -4.26 -12.35
N PHE A 137 -6.11 -3.82 -13.60
CA PHE A 137 -5.39 -2.59 -13.94
C PHE A 137 -6.07 -1.34 -13.38
N GLY A 138 -7.40 -1.23 -13.51
CA GLY A 138 -8.17 -0.15 -12.90
C GLY A 138 -7.97 -0.04 -11.39
N ALA A 139 -7.93 -1.17 -10.69
CA ALA A 139 -7.67 -1.20 -9.25
C ALA A 139 -6.23 -0.77 -8.92
N MET A 140 -5.26 -1.16 -9.76
CA MET A 140 -3.86 -0.75 -9.62
C MET A 140 -3.71 0.78 -9.65
N LEU A 141 -4.48 1.50 -10.49
CA LEU A 141 -4.44 2.96 -10.55
C LEU A 141 -4.86 3.66 -9.24
N GLY A 142 -5.61 2.97 -8.38
CA GLY A 142 -5.96 3.46 -7.04
C GLY A 142 -5.02 2.99 -5.93
N ASN A 143 -4.00 2.20 -6.25
CA ASN A 143 -3.09 1.64 -5.27
C ASN A 143 -1.82 2.48 -5.08
N GLU A 144 -1.13 2.24 -3.97
CA GLU A 144 0.13 2.94 -3.65
C GLU A 144 1.25 2.66 -4.66
N GLU A 145 1.27 1.48 -5.30
CA GLU A 145 2.28 1.12 -6.29
C GLU A 145 2.23 2.05 -7.51
N PHE A 146 1.02 2.40 -7.96
CA PHE A 146 0.82 3.38 -9.01
C PHE A 146 1.31 4.76 -8.56
N ASN A 147 0.90 5.23 -7.38
CA ASN A 147 1.32 6.53 -6.85
C ASN A 147 2.84 6.65 -6.70
N CYS A 148 3.53 5.58 -6.30
CA CYS A 148 4.99 5.53 -6.18
C CYS A 148 5.73 5.69 -7.51
N THR A 149 5.04 5.47 -8.65
CA THR A 149 5.62 5.63 -10.00
C THR A 149 5.10 6.91 -10.67
N PHE A 150 3.81 7.21 -10.51
CA PHE A 150 3.12 8.34 -11.11
C PHE A 150 3.67 9.69 -10.63
N PHE A 151 3.77 9.92 -9.32
CA PHE A 151 4.26 11.20 -8.80
C PHE A 151 5.71 11.47 -9.19
N PRO A 152 6.66 10.52 -9.04
CA PRO A 152 8.02 10.72 -9.53
C PRO A 152 8.09 10.98 -11.03
N TYR A 153 7.34 10.22 -11.84
CA TYR A 153 7.27 10.47 -13.28
C TYR A 153 6.86 11.91 -13.58
N TRP A 154 5.82 12.40 -12.91
CA TRP A 154 5.31 13.74 -13.13
C TRP A 154 6.31 14.82 -12.68
N PHE A 155 6.93 14.66 -11.50
CA PHE A 155 7.98 15.57 -11.03
C PHE A 155 9.18 15.62 -11.97
N TRP A 156 9.62 14.47 -12.48
CA TRP A 156 10.86 14.37 -13.26
C TRP A 156 10.68 14.69 -14.73
N ASN A 157 9.46 14.61 -15.29
CA ASN A 157 9.26 14.69 -16.73
C ASN A 157 8.18 15.68 -17.18
N VAL A 158 7.25 16.08 -16.30
CA VAL A 158 6.08 16.88 -16.70
C VAL A 158 6.13 18.27 -16.07
N ASP A 159 5.58 18.44 -14.87
CA ASP A 159 5.45 19.76 -14.24
C ASP A 159 5.45 19.67 -12.71
N GLY A 160 6.48 20.23 -12.06
CA GLY A 160 6.60 20.16 -10.60
C GLY A 160 5.58 21.04 -9.90
N TYR A 161 5.19 22.17 -10.49
CA TYR A 161 4.20 23.09 -9.95
C TYR A 161 2.81 22.45 -9.84
N VAL A 162 2.33 21.83 -10.91
CA VAL A 162 1.08 21.05 -10.91
C VAL A 162 1.18 19.90 -9.93
N CYS A 163 2.29 19.15 -9.94
CA CYS A 163 2.45 17.97 -9.10
C CYS A 163 2.33 18.27 -7.61
N ARG A 164 2.99 19.33 -7.12
CA ARG A 164 2.93 19.74 -5.70
C ARG A 164 1.49 19.94 -5.23
N ARG A 165 0.67 20.60 -6.06
CA ARG A 165 -0.74 20.88 -5.76
C ARG A 165 -1.62 19.65 -5.83
N VAL A 166 -1.37 18.77 -6.81
CA VAL A 166 -2.03 17.46 -6.88
C VAL A 166 -1.70 16.62 -5.65
N VAL A 167 -0.44 16.61 -5.19
CA VAL A 167 -0.04 15.92 -3.94
C VAL A 167 -0.78 16.48 -2.72
N ILE A 168 -0.98 17.79 -2.63
CA ILE A 168 -1.79 18.41 -1.57
C ILE A 168 -3.25 17.92 -1.62
N ALA A 169 -3.89 18.02 -2.80
CA ALA A 169 -5.28 17.61 -2.97
C ALA A 169 -5.49 16.11 -2.72
N TRP A 170 -4.64 15.27 -3.32
CA TRP A 170 -4.61 13.83 -3.11
C TRP A 170 -4.42 13.49 -1.64
N GLY A 171 -3.40 14.06 -1.01
CA GLY A 171 -2.97 13.66 0.32
C GLY A 171 -4.00 13.97 1.40
N PHE A 172 -4.59 15.17 1.38
CA PHE A 172 -5.68 15.48 2.30
C PHE A 172 -6.95 14.68 1.98
N SER A 173 -7.32 14.51 0.70
CA SER A 173 -8.52 13.73 0.35
C SER A 173 -8.43 12.27 0.84
N MET A 174 -7.23 11.68 0.76
CA MET A 174 -6.97 10.33 1.24
C MET A 174 -7.08 10.25 2.77
N TRP A 175 -6.46 11.20 3.49
CA TRP A 175 -6.54 11.23 4.95
C TRP A 175 -7.98 11.41 5.45
N PHE A 176 -8.71 12.40 4.92
CA PHE A 176 -10.10 12.62 5.32
C PHE A 176 -11.00 11.44 4.93
N GLY A 177 -10.83 10.87 3.73
CA GLY A 177 -11.60 9.71 3.28
C GLY A 177 -11.39 8.49 4.17
N GLN A 178 -10.14 8.18 4.52
CA GLN A 178 -9.82 7.08 5.44
C GLN A 178 -10.31 7.35 6.87
N ALA A 179 -10.16 8.58 7.37
CA ALA A 179 -10.67 8.96 8.68
C ALA A 179 -12.21 8.83 8.76
N ILE A 180 -12.93 9.32 7.76
CA ILE A 180 -14.40 9.17 7.67
C ILE A 180 -14.79 7.69 7.64
N LYS A 181 -14.06 6.89 6.88
CA LYS A 181 -14.29 5.44 6.79
C LYS A 181 -14.19 4.76 8.16
N ASP A 182 -13.16 5.08 8.95
CA ASP A 182 -12.97 4.50 10.30
C ASP A 182 -13.90 5.11 11.37
N LEU A 183 -14.53 6.24 11.09
CA LEU A 183 -15.59 6.81 11.92
C LEU A 183 -16.96 6.17 11.64
N ILE A 184 -17.29 5.95 10.36
CA ILE A 184 -18.58 5.37 9.94
C ILE A 184 -18.61 3.85 10.14
N ARG A 185 -17.49 3.17 9.89
CA ARG A 185 -17.30 1.73 10.17
C ARG A 185 -18.27 0.81 9.43
N SER A 186 -18.70 1.21 8.24
CA SER A 186 -19.58 0.37 7.42
C SER A 186 -18.84 -0.89 6.94
N PRO A 187 -19.40 -2.09 7.13
CA PRO A 187 -18.75 -3.31 6.66
C PRO A 187 -18.69 -3.39 5.13
N ARG A 188 -17.76 -4.22 4.64
CA ARG A 188 -17.63 -4.58 3.22
C ARG A 188 -18.82 -5.45 2.78
N PRO A 189 -19.11 -5.56 1.46
CA PRO A 189 -20.11 -6.51 0.97
C PRO A 189 -19.87 -7.93 1.47
N ALA A 190 -20.95 -8.62 1.84
CA ALA A 190 -20.87 -9.99 2.35
C ALA A 190 -20.40 -10.99 1.28
N SER A 191 -19.56 -11.92 1.69
CA SER A 191 -19.12 -13.09 0.91
C SER A 191 -19.49 -14.33 1.71
N PRO A 192 -20.39 -15.21 1.22
CA PRO A 192 -21.17 -15.12 -0.03
C PRO A 192 -22.24 -13.99 -0.06
N PRO A 193 -22.77 -13.55 -1.23
CA PRO A 193 -22.58 -14.09 -2.59
C PRO A 193 -21.41 -13.46 -3.37
N VAL A 194 -20.75 -12.44 -2.84
CA VAL A 194 -19.68 -11.71 -3.54
C VAL A 194 -18.37 -12.48 -3.46
N ALA A 195 -17.61 -12.58 -4.56
CA ALA A 195 -16.25 -13.10 -4.52
C ALA A 195 -15.25 -11.97 -4.22
N LYS A 196 -14.45 -12.10 -3.16
CA LYS A 196 -13.39 -11.12 -2.85
C LYS A 196 -12.09 -11.49 -3.56
N LEU A 197 -11.70 -10.70 -4.56
CA LEU A 197 -10.50 -10.96 -5.37
C LEU A 197 -9.24 -10.29 -4.79
N GLU A 198 -9.39 -9.32 -3.89
CA GLU A 198 -8.29 -8.56 -3.29
C GLU A 198 -8.24 -8.72 -1.77
N LYS A 199 -7.18 -9.36 -1.26
CA LYS A 199 -7.03 -9.63 0.18
C LYS A 199 -6.47 -8.46 0.98
N ARG A 200 -5.72 -7.56 0.32
CA ARG A 200 -4.95 -6.49 0.98
C ARG A 200 -5.79 -5.58 1.86
N TYR A 201 -6.99 -5.21 1.39
CA TYR A 201 -7.86 -4.23 2.04
C TYR A 201 -9.12 -4.87 2.64
N GLU A 202 -9.13 -6.19 2.80
CA GLU A 202 -10.32 -6.92 3.26
C GLU A 202 -10.75 -6.56 4.69
N LEU A 203 -9.78 -6.22 5.54
CA LEU A 203 -10.00 -5.81 6.94
C LEU A 203 -10.38 -4.33 7.09
N GLU A 204 -10.32 -3.53 6.02
CA GLU A 204 -10.75 -2.14 6.05
C GLU A 204 -12.28 -2.03 5.87
N TYR A 205 -12.87 -0.97 6.42
CA TYR A 205 -14.29 -0.67 6.19
C TYR A 205 -14.58 -0.27 4.73
N GLY A 206 -15.84 -0.42 4.31
CA GLY A 206 -16.28 -0.22 2.93
C GLY A 206 -16.62 1.23 2.57
N PHE A 207 -17.28 1.96 3.48
CA PHE A 207 -17.87 3.26 3.18
C PHE A 207 -17.10 4.43 3.82
N PRO A 208 -16.82 5.54 3.10
CA PRO A 208 -16.89 5.67 1.64
C PRO A 208 -15.66 5.02 0.96
N SER A 209 -15.76 4.79 -0.35
CA SER A 209 -14.63 4.26 -1.12
C SER A 209 -13.52 5.30 -1.32
N THR A 210 -12.37 5.06 -0.70
CA THR A 210 -11.17 5.90 -0.84
C THR A 210 -10.54 5.78 -2.22
N HIS A 211 -10.56 4.59 -2.83
CA HIS A 211 -10.16 4.40 -4.23
C HIS A 211 -11.03 5.22 -5.19
N ALA A 212 -12.35 5.27 -4.97
CA ALA A 212 -13.24 6.12 -5.77
C ALA A 212 -12.98 7.62 -5.53
N THR A 213 -12.67 7.99 -4.28
CA THR A 213 -12.30 9.37 -3.92
C THR A 213 -11.08 9.83 -4.72
N ILE A 214 -9.97 9.09 -4.66
CA ILE A 214 -8.73 9.46 -5.37
C ILE A 214 -8.87 9.33 -6.89
N ALA A 215 -9.71 8.40 -7.37
CA ALA A 215 -10.02 8.24 -8.78
C ALA A 215 -10.68 9.48 -9.39
N VAL A 216 -11.36 10.28 -8.57
CA VAL A 216 -11.86 11.60 -8.96
C VAL A 216 -10.80 12.67 -8.68
N THR A 217 -10.28 12.74 -7.46
CA THR A 217 -9.42 13.85 -7.02
C THR A 217 -8.15 13.98 -7.88
N ILE A 218 -7.47 12.89 -8.22
CA ILE A 218 -6.22 12.94 -8.99
C ILE A 218 -6.45 13.42 -10.43
N PRO A 219 -7.22 12.73 -11.30
CA PRO A 219 -7.36 13.14 -12.69
C PRO A 219 -8.04 14.51 -12.84
N PHE A 220 -9.05 14.82 -12.02
CA PHE A 220 -9.70 16.15 -12.11
C PHE A 220 -8.81 17.28 -11.58
N SER A 221 -8.01 17.06 -10.53
CA SER A 221 -7.04 18.08 -10.11
C SER A 221 -5.99 18.32 -11.20
N LEU A 222 -5.49 17.27 -11.86
CA LEU A 222 -4.59 17.41 -13.01
C LEU A 222 -5.25 18.24 -14.11
N PHE A 223 -6.46 17.88 -14.52
CA PHE A 223 -7.21 18.59 -15.56
C PHE A 223 -7.40 20.08 -15.24
N PHE A 224 -7.90 20.42 -14.05
CA PHE A 224 -8.13 21.82 -13.69
C PHE A 224 -6.84 22.63 -13.53
N LEU A 225 -5.76 22.00 -13.06
CA LEU A 225 -4.46 22.67 -12.89
C LEU A 225 -3.70 22.81 -14.21
N THR A 226 -3.99 21.97 -15.21
CA THR A 226 -3.36 22.05 -16.54
C THR A 226 -4.18 22.82 -17.56
N HIS A 227 -5.49 22.98 -17.39
CA HIS A 227 -6.41 23.57 -18.39
C HIS A 227 -5.96 24.94 -18.93
N ASN A 228 -5.53 25.85 -18.05
CA ASN A 228 -5.05 27.18 -18.45
C ASN A 228 -3.52 27.24 -18.59
N ARG A 229 -2.85 26.10 -18.41
CA ARG A 229 -1.39 25.99 -18.40
C ARG A 229 -0.84 25.33 -19.65
N TYR A 230 -1.58 24.40 -20.25
CA TYR A 230 -1.17 23.68 -21.45
C TYR A 230 -2.25 23.72 -22.51
N LEU A 231 -1.83 23.75 -23.77
CA LEU A 231 -2.72 23.66 -24.93
C LEU A 231 -3.08 22.19 -25.18
N PHE A 232 -4.28 21.78 -24.79
CA PHE A 232 -4.89 20.49 -25.15
C PHE A 232 -6.41 20.63 -25.30
N SER A 233 -7.06 19.68 -25.97
CA SER A 233 -8.54 19.67 -26.09
C SER A 233 -9.18 19.43 -24.72
N THR A 234 -9.96 20.41 -24.26
CA THR A 234 -10.72 20.35 -23.01
C THR A 234 -11.67 19.15 -22.99
N GLU A 235 -12.30 18.84 -24.13
CA GLU A 235 -13.22 17.71 -24.28
C GLU A 235 -12.48 16.38 -24.10
N LEU A 236 -11.35 16.21 -24.76
CA LEU A 236 -10.53 15.00 -24.65
C LEU A 236 -10.02 14.83 -23.20
N GLY A 237 -9.52 15.91 -22.59
CA GLY A 237 -9.07 15.90 -21.20
C GLY A 237 -10.17 15.48 -20.22
N PHE A 238 -11.39 16.01 -20.41
CA PHE A 238 -12.55 15.65 -19.59
C PHE A 238 -12.95 14.18 -19.79
N ILE A 239 -13.00 13.70 -21.04
CA ILE A 239 -13.30 12.29 -21.35
C ILE A 239 -12.29 11.35 -20.68
N LEU A 240 -10.99 11.69 -20.70
CA LEU A 240 -9.96 10.91 -20.03
C LEU A 240 -10.15 10.87 -18.51
N CYS A 241 -10.53 11.99 -17.89
CA CYS A 241 -10.81 12.04 -16.45
C CYS A 241 -12.01 11.16 -16.08
N VAL A 242 -13.09 11.23 -16.85
CA VAL A 242 -14.27 10.39 -16.66
C VAL A 242 -13.92 8.92 -16.86
N PHE A 243 -13.18 8.58 -17.91
CA PHE A 243 -12.75 7.21 -18.19
C PHE A 243 -11.89 6.64 -17.06
N TRP A 244 -10.87 7.39 -16.59
CA TRP A 244 -10.06 6.99 -15.44
C TRP A 244 -10.94 6.75 -14.21
N SER A 245 -11.79 7.73 -13.87
CA SER A 245 -12.65 7.68 -12.68
C SER A 245 -13.55 6.45 -12.71
N LEU A 246 -14.23 6.20 -13.85
CA LEU A 246 -15.12 5.07 -14.04
C LEU A 246 -14.36 3.74 -13.99
N LEU A 247 -13.20 3.64 -14.62
CA LEU A 247 -12.40 2.43 -14.64
C LEU A 247 -11.99 2.00 -13.22
N VAL A 248 -11.52 2.95 -12.40
CA VAL A 248 -11.18 2.66 -11.00
C VAL A 248 -12.44 2.32 -10.20
N CYS A 249 -13.51 3.09 -10.34
CA CYS A 249 -14.77 2.87 -9.61
C CYS A 249 -15.37 1.48 -9.87
N LEU A 250 -15.48 1.10 -11.15
CA LEU A 250 -15.99 -0.21 -11.55
C LEU A 250 -15.07 -1.34 -11.10
N SER A 251 -13.75 -1.12 -11.08
CA SER A 251 -12.80 -2.14 -10.58
C SER A 251 -13.06 -2.52 -9.12
N ARG A 252 -13.49 -1.57 -8.27
CA ARG A 252 -13.75 -1.82 -6.84
C ARG A 252 -14.97 -2.69 -6.60
N ILE A 253 -15.97 -2.57 -7.48
CA ILE A 253 -17.16 -3.42 -7.50
C ILE A 253 -16.77 -4.81 -8.04
N TYR A 254 -16.03 -4.86 -9.16
CA TYR A 254 -15.58 -6.12 -9.76
C TYR A 254 -14.73 -6.98 -8.82
N LEU A 255 -13.82 -6.37 -8.07
CA LEU A 255 -12.97 -7.09 -7.10
C LEU A 255 -13.71 -7.51 -5.83
N GLY A 256 -15.00 -7.14 -5.68
CA GLY A 256 -15.83 -7.51 -4.54
C GLY A 256 -15.52 -6.74 -3.26
N MET A 257 -14.83 -5.59 -3.38
CA MET A 257 -14.36 -4.83 -2.22
C MET A 257 -15.37 -3.78 -1.77
N HIS A 258 -16.20 -3.24 -2.65
CA HIS A 258 -17.10 -2.15 -2.32
C HIS A 258 -18.51 -2.38 -2.88
N SER A 259 -19.52 -1.89 -2.17
CA SER A 259 -20.88 -1.79 -2.71
C SER A 259 -20.97 -0.64 -3.73
N VAL A 260 -22.05 -0.57 -4.48
CA VAL A 260 -22.28 0.55 -5.41
C VAL A 260 -22.44 1.86 -4.63
N LEU A 261 -23.09 1.81 -3.46
CA LEU A 261 -23.25 2.95 -2.56
C LEU A 261 -21.89 3.50 -2.10
N ASP A 262 -20.96 2.63 -1.70
CA ASP A 262 -19.61 3.00 -1.25
C ASP A 262 -18.86 3.79 -2.34
N VAL A 263 -18.95 3.30 -3.58
CA VAL A 263 -18.26 3.89 -4.74
C VAL A 263 -18.87 5.23 -5.13
N LEU A 264 -20.20 5.32 -5.23
CA LEU A 264 -20.87 6.59 -5.54
C LEU A 264 -20.60 7.66 -4.47
N SER A 265 -20.62 7.25 -3.20
CA SER A 265 -20.35 8.17 -2.09
C SER A 265 -18.89 8.60 -2.03
N GLY A 266 -17.96 7.71 -2.35
CA GLY A 266 -16.54 8.04 -2.49
C GLY A 266 -16.26 9.00 -3.65
N ALA A 267 -16.86 8.77 -4.82
CA ALA A 267 -16.74 9.68 -5.97
C ALA A 267 -17.35 11.06 -5.65
N LEU A 268 -18.53 11.10 -5.02
CA LEU A 268 -19.16 12.34 -4.57
C LEU A 268 -18.29 13.08 -3.55
N PHE A 269 -17.75 12.37 -2.57
CA PHE A 269 -16.83 12.93 -1.59
C PHE A 269 -15.58 13.53 -2.28
N GLY A 270 -14.98 12.82 -3.23
CA GLY A 270 -13.84 13.33 -4.01
C GLY A 270 -14.17 14.61 -4.78
N MET A 271 -15.34 14.68 -5.45
CA MET A 271 -15.78 15.89 -6.15
C MET A 271 -15.97 17.08 -5.21
N VAL A 272 -16.70 16.88 -4.10
CA VAL A 272 -16.96 17.94 -3.10
C VAL A 272 -15.65 18.38 -2.44
N PHE A 273 -14.79 17.43 -2.09
CA PHE A 273 -13.49 17.72 -1.49
C PHE A 273 -12.60 18.52 -2.44
N LEU A 274 -12.53 18.12 -3.72
CA LEU A 274 -11.74 18.83 -4.72
C LEU A 274 -12.27 20.27 -4.92
N ALA A 275 -13.59 20.44 -5.04
CA ALA A 275 -14.20 21.76 -5.16
C ALA A 275 -13.89 22.66 -3.95
N PHE A 276 -13.84 22.07 -2.74
CA PHE A 276 -13.47 22.78 -1.53
C PHE A 276 -11.98 23.16 -1.48
N ILE A 277 -11.07 22.22 -1.78
CA ILE A 277 -9.62 22.45 -1.62
C ILE A 277 -9.02 23.27 -2.76
N TYR A 278 -9.56 23.17 -3.98
CA TYR A 278 -9.05 23.82 -5.19
C TYR A 278 -8.73 25.32 -5.02
N PRO A 279 -9.63 26.18 -4.51
CA PRO A 279 -9.33 27.61 -4.33
C PRO A 279 -8.19 27.91 -3.34
N PHE A 280 -7.83 26.95 -2.48
CA PHE A 280 -6.75 27.10 -1.51
C PHE A 280 -5.40 26.58 -2.03
N LEU A 281 -5.37 25.82 -3.13
CA LEU A 281 -4.15 25.16 -3.60
C LEU A 281 -3.03 26.16 -3.92
N ASP A 282 -3.36 27.31 -4.51
CA ASP A 282 -2.39 28.38 -4.79
C ASP A 282 -1.77 28.94 -3.51
N ALA A 283 -2.60 29.28 -2.52
CA ALA A 283 -2.15 29.82 -1.25
C ALA A 283 -1.30 28.81 -0.47
N MET A 284 -1.70 27.54 -0.47
CA MET A 284 -0.97 26.46 0.18
C MET A 284 0.38 26.19 -0.51
N ASP A 285 0.41 26.18 -1.85
CA ASP A 285 1.63 25.99 -2.63
C ASP A 285 2.60 27.18 -2.46
N ASN A 286 2.09 28.41 -2.43
CA ASN A 286 2.91 29.58 -2.16
C ASN A 286 3.47 29.55 -0.72
N PHE A 287 2.61 29.30 0.27
CA PHE A 287 3.02 29.22 1.67
C PHE A 287 4.11 28.16 1.90
N GLN A 288 3.97 26.96 1.31
CA GLN A 288 5.01 25.93 1.45
C GLN A 288 6.36 26.35 0.86
N LEU A 289 6.38 27.13 -0.23
CA LEU A 289 7.61 27.50 -0.91
C LEU A 289 8.30 28.71 -0.26
N THR A 290 7.53 29.75 0.07
CA THR A 290 8.11 31.09 0.36
C THR A 290 8.27 31.38 1.84
N HIS A 291 7.44 30.79 2.71
CA HIS A 291 7.47 31.15 4.12
C HIS A 291 8.66 30.46 4.84
N PRO A 292 9.54 31.18 5.56
CA PRO A 292 10.76 30.60 6.16
C PRO A 292 10.49 29.47 7.15
N TYR A 293 9.38 29.54 7.88
CA TYR A 293 8.98 28.52 8.86
C TYR A 293 8.08 27.42 8.29
N SER A 294 7.78 27.43 6.98
CA SER A 294 6.87 26.44 6.38
C SER A 294 7.34 24.99 6.60
N PRO A 295 8.64 24.61 6.50
CA PRO A 295 9.03 23.22 6.66
C PRO A 295 8.72 22.70 8.05
N PHE A 296 8.98 23.53 9.08
CA PHE A 296 8.69 23.19 10.47
C PHE A 296 7.18 23.11 10.71
N LEU A 297 6.42 24.15 10.33
CA LEU A 297 4.98 24.20 10.57
C LEU A 297 4.22 23.08 9.86
N ILE A 298 4.56 22.79 8.60
CA ILE A 298 3.93 21.72 7.81
C ILE A 298 4.32 20.36 8.37
N THR A 299 5.59 20.12 8.69
CA THR A 299 6.03 18.85 9.29
C THR A 299 5.30 18.58 10.60
N THR A 300 5.27 19.57 11.50
CA THR A 300 4.56 19.45 12.78
C THR A 300 3.06 19.23 12.58
N GLY A 301 2.42 19.99 11.68
CA GLY A 301 0.99 19.84 11.37
C GLY A 301 0.64 18.45 10.85
N LEU A 302 1.43 17.91 9.92
CA LEU A 302 1.22 16.58 9.33
C LEU A 302 1.52 15.45 10.32
N LEU A 303 2.49 15.63 11.22
CA LEU A 303 2.72 14.70 12.33
C LEU A 303 1.56 14.69 13.32
N LEU A 304 1.05 15.87 13.70
CA LEU A 304 -0.12 15.98 14.56
C LEU A 304 -1.35 15.35 13.91
N LEU A 305 -1.53 15.53 12.61
CA LEU A 305 -2.63 14.92 11.86
C LEU A 305 -2.49 13.39 11.76
N SER A 306 -1.26 12.89 11.64
CA SER A 306 -0.97 11.44 11.70
C SER A 306 -1.31 10.86 13.08
N TYR A 307 -0.99 11.59 14.15
CA TYR A 307 -1.28 11.19 15.53
C TYR A 307 -2.78 11.31 15.88
N ALA A 308 -3.45 12.34 15.38
CA ALA A 308 -4.88 12.60 15.59
C ALA A 308 -5.80 11.67 14.79
N TYR A 309 -5.25 10.75 14.00
CA TYR A 309 -6.03 9.77 13.24
C TYR A 309 -6.96 8.96 14.16
N PRO A 310 -8.21 8.66 13.73
CA PRO A 310 -9.19 7.94 14.55
C PRO A 310 -8.65 6.64 15.18
N ARG A 311 -9.15 6.32 16.38
CA ARG A 311 -8.81 5.05 17.04
C ARG A 311 -9.45 3.89 16.29
N LEU A 312 -8.62 2.91 15.97
CA LEU A 312 -9.01 1.66 15.35
C LEU A 312 -9.31 0.64 16.44
N ASP A 313 -10.47 0.00 16.37
CA ASP A 313 -10.85 -1.06 17.30
C ASP A 313 -10.17 -2.40 16.93
N GLN A 314 -9.93 -2.60 15.62
CA GLN A 314 -9.17 -3.71 15.07
C GLN A 314 -8.06 -3.18 14.18
N TRP A 315 -6.90 -3.85 14.17
CA TRP A 315 -5.81 -3.44 13.30
C TRP A 315 -6.19 -3.63 11.82
N ASN A 316 -6.00 -2.57 11.04
CA ASN A 316 -6.13 -2.55 9.58
C ASN A 316 -5.03 -1.66 8.97
N SER A 317 -4.93 -1.63 7.64
CA SER A 317 -3.94 -0.83 6.93
C SER A 317 -4.23 0.68 6.88
N ALA A 318 -5.48 1.11 7.12
CA ALA A 318 -5.95 2.46 6.81
C ALA A 318 -5.16 3.57 7.49
N ARG A 319 -4.88 3.43 8.79
CA ARG A 319 -4.04 4.40 9.54
C ARG A 319 -2.63 4.47 8.98
N GLY A 320 -2.05 3.30 8.72
CA GLY A 320 -0.71 3.17 8.21
C GLY A 320 -0.54 3.79 6.83
N ASP A 321 -1.50 3.56 5.95
CA ASP A 321 -1.55 4.12 4.59
C ASP A 321 -1.77 5.63 4.65
N SER A 322 -2.64 6.11 5.54
CA SER A 322 -2.83 7.55 5.77
C SER A 322 -1.55 8.23 6.28
N THR A 323 -0.82 7.58 7.20
CA THR A 323 0.48 8.07 7.69
C THR A 323 1.50 8.14 6.55
N MET A 324 1.53 7.13 5.68
CA MET A 324 2.40 7.11 4.50
C MET A 324 2.08 8.27 3.55
N THR A 325 0.81 8.54 3.30
CA THR A 325 0.37 9.65 2.46
C THR A 325 0.79 11.02 3.04
N LEU A 326 0.55 11.25 4.33
CA LEU A 326 0.99 12.50 4.99
C LEU A 326 2.51 12.65 4.99
N ALA A 327 3.24 11.54 5.11
CA ALA A 327 4.70 11.54 5.00
C ALA A 327 5.18 11.97 3.61
N VAL A 328 4.52 11.50 2.54
CA VAL A 328 4.82 11.94 1.18
C VAL A 328 4.61 13.44 1.03
N MET A 329 3.50 13.98 1.55
CA MET A 329 3.25 15.43 1.57
C MET A 329 4.36 16.19 2.31
N CYS A 330 4.78 15.68 3.47
CA CYS A 330 5.86 16.28 4.27
C CYS A 330 7.17 16.31 3.48
N GLY A 331 7.56 15.19 2.87
CA GLY A 331 8.79 15.09 2.08
C GLY A 331 8.79 16.01 0.87
N VAL A 332 7.69 16.03 0.11
CA VAL A 332 7.51 16.96 -1.04
C VAL A 332 7.61 18.40 -0.58
N SER A 333 6.93 18.77 0.51
CA SER A 333 6.89 20.15 1.00
C SER A 333 8.26 20.65 1.44
N VAL A 334 8.96 19.88 2.30
CA VAL A 334 10.30 20.24 2.80
C VAL A 334 11.32 20.30 1.66
N ALA A 335 11.28 19.34 0.73
CA ALA A 335 12.15 19.34 -0.43
C ALA A 335 11.89 20.52 -1.38
N SER A 336 10.62 20.86 -1.61
CA SER A 336 10.25 21.98 -2.47
C SER A 336 10.68 23.31 -1.87
N TRP A 337 10.48 23.51 -0.57
CA TRP A 337 10.96 24.69 0.12
C TRP A 337 12.49 24.82 0.01
N LEU A 338 13.23 23.73 0.24
CA LEU A 338 14.69 23.75 0.16
C LEU A 338 15.18 24.04 -1.26
N ALA A 339 14.57 23.41 -2.26
CA ALA A 339 14.86 23.67 -3.68
C ALA A 339 14.60 25.14 -4.05
N TYR A 340 13.49 25.71 -3.56
CA TYR A 340 13.17 27.13 -3.77
C TYR A 340 14.18 28.06 -3.09
N ALA A 341 14.51 27.80 -1.82
CA ALA A 341 15.47 28.59 -1.04
C ALA A 341 16.87 28.61 -1.65
N GLN A 342 17.25 27.54 -2.37
CA GLN A 342 18.53 27.43 -3.08
C GLN A 342 18.48 27.92 -4.54
N GLY A 343 17.34 28.40 -5.01
CA GLY A 343 17.18 28.90 -6.37
C GLY A 343 17.20 27.81 -7.45
N PHE A 344 16.78 26.59 -7.14
CA PHE A 344 16.68 25.51 -8.14
C PHE A 344 15.42 25.58 -9.02
N TYR A 345 14.49 26.47 -8.70
CA TYR A 345 13.29 26.68 -9.49
C TYR A 345 13.40 27.93 -10.35
N ASP A 346 13.27 27.74 -11.65
CA ASP A 346 13.21 28.83 -12.61
C ASP A 346 11.75 29.22 -12.88
N ARG A 347 11.53 30.52 -13.07
CA ARG A 347 10.24 31.01 -13.56
C ARG A 347 10.17 30.79 -15.08
N PRO A 348 9.00 30.42 -15.61
CA PRO A 348 8.80 30.36 -17.06
C PRO A 348 9.09 31.72 -17.70
N LEU A 349 9.78 31.71 -18.84
CA LEU A 349 10.07 32.94 -19.60
C LEU A 349 8.83 33.50 -20.31
N GLU A 350 7.91 32.61 -20.69
CA GLU A 350 6.69 32.96 -21.41
C GLU A 350 5.44 32.71 -20.55
N PRO A 351 4.40 33.53 -20.70
CA PRO A 351 3.12 33.28 -20.06
C PRO A 351 2.45 32.03 -20.65
N PRO A 352 1.60 31.33 -19.88
CA PRO A 352 0.85 30.18 -20.37
C PRO A 352 -0.27 30.63 -21.32
N PRO A 353 -0.82 29.74 -22.16
CA PRO A 353 -0.65 28.28 -22.17
C PRO A 353 0.54 27.78 -23.00
N TYR A 354 1.20 26.73 -22.49
CA TYR A 354 2.34 26.07 -23.13
C TYR A 354 1.90 24.99 -24.13
N ALA A 355 2.57 24.90 -25.28
CA ALA A 355 2.33 23.83 -26.24
C ALA A 355 2.78 22.46 -25.67
N VAL A 356 1.91 21.46 -25.75
CA VAL A 356 2.26 20.08 -25.40
C VAL A 356 3.18 19.52 -26.49
N LYS A 357 4.46 19.30 -26.16
CA LYS A 357 5.41 18.67 -27.08
C LYS A 357 5.15 17.16 -27.11
N PHE A 358 4.98 16.60 -28.30
CA PHE A 358 4.93 15.16 -28.48
C PHE A 358 6.29 14.54 -28.11
N PRO A 359 6.31 13.37 -27.47
CA PRO A 359 7.55 12.75 -27.01
C PRO A 359 8.40 12.31 -28.21
N ASP A 360 9.60 12.89 -28.33
CA ASP A 360 10.63 12.43 -29.26
C ASP A 360 11.49 11.31 -28.62
N ILE A 361 12.39 10.72 -29.41
CA ILE A 361 13.24 9.60 -28.95
C ILE A 361 14.14 10.04 -27.79
N GLU A 362 14.61 11.29 -27.79
CA GLU A 362 15.43 11.86 -26.73
C GLU A 362 14.64 12.02 -25.43
N PHE A 363 13.40 12.51 -25.50
CA PHE A 363 12.49 12.59 -24.37
C PHE A 363 12.20 11.20 -23.79
N ILE A 364 11.91 10.21 -24.64
CA ILE A 364 11.64 8.84 -24.20
C ILE A 364 12.88 8.24 -23.53
N GLY A 365 14.05 8.38 -24.14
CA GLY A 365 15.33 7.90 -23.60
C GLY A 365 15.67 8.54 -22.25
N SER A 366 15.60 9.87 -22.18
CA SER A 366 15.86 10.64 -20.95
C SER A 366 14.86 10.29 -19.85
N THR A 367 13.58 10.15 -20.20
CA THR A 367 12.52 9.72 -19.27
C THR A 367 12.81 8.33 -18.71
N ALA A 368 13.15 7.37 -19.58
CA ALA A 368 13.48 6.01 -19.16
C ALA A 368 14.71 6.00 -18.22
N MET A 369 15.74 6.79 -18.53
CA MET A 369 16.93 6.94 -17.69
C MET A 369 16.59 7.56 -16.32
N ARG A 370 15.82 8.65 -16.28
CA ARG A 370 15.37 9.28 -15.02
C ARG A 370 14.56 8.31 -14.17
N MET A 371 13.63 7.57 -14.77
CA MET A 371 12.81 6.59 -14.05
C MET A 371 13.64 5.42 -13.52
N ALA A 372 14.60 4.91 -14.30
CA ALA A 372 15.46 3.81 -13.87
C ALA A 372 16.43 4.23 -12.75
N LEU A 373 17.15 5.35 -12.94
CA LEU A 373 18.13 5.86 -11.98
C LEU A 373 17.43 6.36 -10.71
N GLY A 374 16.42 7.21 -10.86
CA GLY A 374 15.62 7.72 -9.76
C GLY A 374 14.93 6.58 -9.01
N GLY A 375 14.28 5.65 -9.72
CA GLY A 375 13.64 4.47 -9.12
C GLY A 375 14.61 3.63 -8.28
N THR A 376 15.85 3.45 -8.75
CA THR A 376 16.91 2.75 -7.99
C THR A 376 17.24 3.48 -6.69
N VAL A 377 17.41 4.81 -6.74
CA VAL A 377 17.63 5.64 -5.55
C VAL A 377 16.46 5.53 -4.58
N LEU A 378 15.21 5.57 -5.05
CA LEU A 378 14.02 5.47 -4.20
C LEU A 378 13.90 4.08 -3.54
N ILE A 379 14.15 3.00 -4.27
CA ILE A 379 14.12 1.64 -3.73
C ILE A 379 15.22 1.45 -2.68
N ALA A 380 16.45 1.90 -2.98
CA ALA A 380 17.57 1.84 -2.04
C ALA A 380 17.28 2.64 -0.77
N THR A 381 16.80 3.87 -0.92
CA THR A 381 16.40 4.75 0.19
C THR A 381 15.30 4.11 1.03
N ARG A 382 14.24 3.59 0.40
CA ARG A 382 13.14 2.94 1.12
C ARG A 382 13.65 1.75 1.92
N SER A 383 14.52 0.91 1.34
CA SER A 383 15.10 -0.25 2.02
C SER A 383 15.96 0.16 3.22
N ALA A 384 16.87 1.12 3.01
CA ALA A 384 17.75 1.64 4.04
C ALA A 384 16.97 2.30 5.18
N MET A 385 16.06 3.23 4.87
CA MET A 385 15.29 3.97 5.87
C MET A 385 14.35 3.06 6.67
N LYS A 386 13.72 2.07 6.03
CA LYS A 386 12.95 1.05 6.74
C LYS A 386 13.80 0.30 7.76
N SER A 387 14.99 -0.14 7.34
CA SER A 387 15.90 -0.87 8.23
C SER A 387 16.38 0.03 9.38
N ILE A 388 16.92 1.21 9.08
CA ILE A 388 17.47 2.15 10.06
C ILE A 388 16.39 2.54 11.07
N THR A 389 15.25 3.05 10.59
CA THR A 389 14.19 3.55 11.46
C THR A 389 13.62 2.43 12.35
N TYR A 390 13.41 1.23 11.81
CA TYR A 390 12.92 0.10 12.60
C TYR A 390 13.90 -0.32 13.71
N HIS A 391 15.20 -0.47 13.39
CA HIS A 391 16.19 -0.86 14.40
C HIS A 391 16.39 0.24 15.46
N CYS A 392 16.38 1.52 15.07
CA CYS A 392 16.42 2.64 16.01
C CYS A 392 15.21 2.63 16.95
N LEU A 393 14.00 2.38 16.44
CA LEU A 393 12.78 2.30 17.26
C LEU A 393 12.78 1.09 18.19
N CYS A 394 13.24 -0.08 17.71
CA CYS A 394 13.40 -1.26 18.54
C CYS A 394 14.40 -1.02 19.67
N PHE A 395 15.53 -0.37 19.38
CA PHE A 395 16.51 0.03 20.39
C PHE A 395 15.90 1.00 21.41
N LEU A 396 15.25 2.08 20.94
CA LEU A 396 14.67 3.11 21.79
C LEU A 396 13.58 2.56 22.73
N TYR A 397 12.73 1.66 22.23
CA TYR A 397 11.64 1.06 23.00
C TYR A 397 11.98 -0.29 23.64
N LYS A 398 13.24 -0.73 23.57
CA LYS A 398 13.72 -2.02 24.09
C LYS A 398 12.87 -3.22 23.60
N LEU A 399 12.56 -3.23 22.30
CA LEU A 399 11.82 -4.31 21.64
C LEU A 399 12.79 -5.29 20.98
N GLU A 400 12.43 -6.57 20.94
CA GLU A 400 13.22 -7.60 20.26
C GLU A 400 13.20 -7.41 18.73
N PRO A 401 14.38 -7.22 18.09
CA PRO A 401 14.48 -7.12 16.65
C PRO A 401 14.13 -8.46 15.99
N GLY A 402 12.95 -8.54 15.35
CA GLY A 402 12.51 -9.73 14.61
C GLY A 402 11.04 -10.09 14.83
N ASN A 403 10.40 -9.56 15.87
CA ASN A 403 8.97 -9.75 16.07
C ASN A 403 8.16 -8.87 15.10
N ALA A 404 7.50 -9.51 14.12
CA ALA A 404 6.69 -8.80 13.11
C ALA A 404 5.53 -7.99 13.73
N LYS A 405 5.02 -8.40 14.90
CA LYS A 405 3.97 -7.66 15.61
C LYS A 405 4.42 -6.27 16.08
N ASN A 406 5.73 -6.04 16.21
CA ASN A 406 6.25 -4.72 16.56
C ASN A 406 5.81 -3.64 15.56
N LEU A 407 5.68 -4.00 14.28
CA LEU A 407 5.25 -3.07 13.23
C LEU A 407 3.77 -2.68 13.32
N GLN A 408 2.98 -3.35 14.15
CA GLN A 408 1.57 -3.01 14.43
C GLN A 408 1.43 -2.11 15.68
N LEU A 409 2.50 -1.92 16.45
CA LEU A 409 2.48 -1.03 17.61
C LEU A 409 2.46 0.41 17.12
N LEU A 410 1.50 1.22 17.58
CA LEU A 410 1.35 2.63 17.19
C LEU A 410 2.66 3.43 17.31
N LYS A 411 3.39 3.23 18.42
CA LYS A 411 4.68 3.89 18.71
C LYS A 411 5.81 3.51 17.75
N VAL A 412 5.64 2.44 16.98
CA VAL A 412 6.59 1.97 15.96
C VAL A 412 6.06 2.28 14.57
N GLU A 413 4.83 1.84 14.25
CA GLU A 413 4.24 1.94 12.92
C GLU A 413 4.27 3.38 12.37
N LEU A 414 3.82 4.33 13.18
CA LEU A 414 3.68 5.72 12.78
C LEU A 414 5.05 6.36 12.46
N PRO A 415 6.02 6.44 13.40
CA PRO A 415 7.32 7.04 13.09
C PRO A 415 8.08 6.26 12.00
N TYR A 416 7.97 4.93 11.97
CA TYR A 416 8.57 4.09 10.93
C TYR A 416 8.09 4.47 9.53
N LYS A 417 6.77 4.56 9.32
CA LYS A 417 6.19 4.94 8.04
C LYS A 417 6.46 6.42 7.75
N PHE A 418 6.27 7.30 8.73
CA PHE A 418 6.40 8.73 8.53
C PHE A 418 7.81 9.14 8.10
N VAL A 419 8.84 8.69 8.80
CA VAL A 419 10.23 9.04 8.46
C VAL A 419 10.64 8.42 7.12
N THR A 420 10.35 7.13 6.92
CA THR A 420 10.75 6.42 5.69
C THR A 420 10.21 7.11 4.45
N TYR A 421 8.92 7.39 4.41
CA TYR A 421 8.27 7.89 3.20
C TYR A 421 8.46 9.41 3.01
N SER A 422 8.70 10.16 4.08
CA SER A 422 9.13 11.57 3.97
C SER A 422 10.49 11.66 3.27
N VAL A 423 11.46 10.81 3.64
CA VAL A 423 12.79 10.81 2.99
C VAL A 423 12.72 10.32 1.54
N VAL A 424 11.89 9.30 1.25
CA VAL A 424 11.67 8.86 -0.13
C VAL A 424 11.08 9.98 -0.98
N ALA A 425 10.03 10.67 -0.51
CA ALA A 425 9.43 11.78 -1.23
C ALA A 425 10.37 13.00 -1.33
N PHE A 426 11.20 13.25 -0.32
CA PHE A 426 12.24 14.26 -0.39
C PHE A 426 13.23 13.99 -1.53
N ASN A 427 13.65 12.73 -1.70
CA ASN A 427 14.54 12.34 -2.79
C ASN A 427 13.91 12.53 -4.17
N VAL A 428 12.59 12.37 -4.31
CA VAL A 428 11.89 12.62 -5.58
C VAL A 428 12.06 14.07 -6.02
N VAL A 429 11.89 15.02 -5.10
CA VAL A 429 11.81 16.46 -5.44
C VAL A 429 13.17 17.15 -5.40
N TYR A 430 14.10 16.70 -4.57
CA TYR A 430 15.37 17.39 -4.35
C TYR A 430 16.58 16.58 -4.83
N THR A 431 16.82 15.40 -4.25
CA THR A 431 18.05 14.63 -4.50
C THR A 431 18.15 14.10 -5.93
N CYS A 432 17.08 13.52 -6.47
CA CYS A 432 17.08 12.95 -7.82
C CYS A 432 17.25 14.03 -8.90
N PRO A 433 16.55 15.18 -8.86
CA PRO A 433 16.80 16.26 -9.82
C PRO A 433 18.25 16.78 -9.84
N ILE A 434 18.89 16.92 -8.67
CA ILE A 434 20.33 17.27 -8.60
C ILE A 434 21.18 16.20 -9.29
N LEU A 435 20.91 14.92 -9.02
CA LEU A 435 21.62 13.81 -9.67
C LEU A 435 21.43 13.83 -11.20
N PHE A 436 20.22 14.12 -11.68
CA PHE A 436 19.93 14.22 -13.10
C PHE A 436 20.69 15.38 -13.76
N ARG A 437 20.79 16.53 -13.09
CA ARG A 437 21.59 17.68 -13.53
C ARG A 437 23.07 17.35 -13.64
N LEU A 438 23.63 16.65 -12.64
CA LEU A 438 25.03 16.23 -12.64
C LEU A 438 25.38 15.28 -13.79
N ILE A 439 24.42 14.48 -14.26
CA ILE A 439 24.60 13.52 -15.35
C ILE A 439 24.20 14.12 -16.71
N GLY A 440 23.64 15.34 -16.74
CA GLY A 440 23.20 16.00 -17.97
C GLY A 440 21.90 15.44 -18.55
N ILE A 441 21.10 14.75 -17.73
CA ILE A 441 19.76 14.25 -18.10
C ILE A 441 18.66 15.01 -17.38
N GLU A 442 18.89 16.22 -16.90
CA GLU A 442 17.83 17.00 -16.25
C GLU A 442 16.67 17.27 -17.21
N ARG A 443 15.47 17.44 -16.66
CA ARG A 443 14.35 17.94 -17.47
C ARG A 443 14.70 19.35 -17.93
N LEU A 444 14.36 19.71 -19.16
CA LEU A 444 14.41 21.10 -19.58
C LEU A 444 13.37 21.89 -18.75
N ILE A 445 13.82 22.52 -17.66
CA ILE A 445 13.00 23.20 -16.63
C ILE A 445 12.35 24.49 -17.13
N ALA A 446 12.68 24.93 -18.35
CA ALA A 446 12.38 26.26 -18.91
C ALA A 446 10.94 26.80 -18.74
N PHE A 447 9.96 25.97 -18.34
CA PHE A 447 8.56 26.37 -18.20
C PHE A 447 7.75 25.78 -17.02
N THR A 448 8.31 25.01 -16.05
CA THR A 448 7.44 24.04 -15.32
C THR A 448 7.51 23.89 -13.79
N ASP A 449 8.09 24.83 -13.02
CA ASP A 449 8.18 24.65 -11.55
C ASP A 449 7.61 25.78 -10.67
N LEU A 450 7.30 26.94 -11.25
CA LEU A 450 6.66 28.07 -10.59
C LEU A 450 5.50 28.63 -11.43
N ASN A 451 4.68 29.47 -10.80
CA ASN A 451 3.70 30.27 -11.52
C ASN A 451 4.43 31.36 -12.34
N PRO A 452 4.13 31.53 -13.64
CA PRO A 452 4.37 32.79 -14.33
C PRO A 452 3.58 33.87 -13.59
N VAL A 453 4.24 34.98 -13.26
CA VAL A 453 3.81 36.01 -12.30
C VAL A 453 2.31 36.31 -12.32
#